data_AF-A0A6A5H5T7-F1
#
_entry.id   AF-A0A6A5H5T7-F1
#
_cell.length_a   1.000
_cell.length_b   1.000
_cell.length_c   1.000
_cell.angle_alpha   90.00
_cell.angle_beta   90.00
_cell.angle_gamma   90.00
#
_symmetry.space_group_name_H-M   'P 1'
#
loop_
_entity.id
_entity.type
_entity.pdbx_description
1 polymer ?
#
loop_
_entity_poly.entity_id
_entity_poly.type
_entity_poly.pdbx_seq_one_letter_code
_entity_poly.pdbx_strand_id
1 'polypeptide(L)'
;MTAYDDDHCSRIVKLDVGGKIFKTSISTLTKHDSMLKTMFVTRIPVKKDDEGCIFIDRDSQHFRLILNFLRDGQMALPDSDREVKEVLAEARYFLLDPLIELCEERLETSISPYYHVVSTVLEARKYIFATEKPVVVLRLPVYIATNGSQCYYFSETKFREFAELHHKLVSFVLITEPEFNEDCSWTFFLKTKKITARVKGPADNNLLEDCFTQLLEDVKERRRESSVSEDN
;
A
#
# COMPACT_ATOMS: atom_id res chain seq x y z
N MET A 1 45.56 -31.10 -9.85
CA MET A 1 45.68 -29.87 -9.04
C MET A 1 44.27 -29.38 -8.78
N THR A 2 43.77 -29.74 -7.59
CA THR A 2 42.56 -29.29 -6.86
C THR A 2 41.27 -28.99 -7.63
N ALA A 3 40.32 -29.91 -7.53
CA ALA A 3 38.89 -29.62 -7.60
C ALA A 3 38.53 -28.62 -6.48
N TYR A 4 38.33 -27.36 -6.84
CA TYR A 4 37.79 -26.34 -5.95
C TYR A 4 36.30 -26.15 -6.28
N ASP A 5 35.47 -26.53 -5.29
CA ASP A 5 34.20 -25.89 -4.92
C ASP A 5 32.96 -26.00 -5.84
N ASP A 6 32.54 -27.22 -6.22
CA ASP A 6 31.20 -27.44 -6.78
C ASP A 6 30.11 -27.65 -5.68
N ASP A 7 30.51 -27.85 -4.42
CA ASP A 7 29.59 -28.15 -3.28
C ASP A 7 29.12 -26.90 -2.50
N HIS A 8 29.64 -25.70 -2.82
CA HIS A 8 29.29 -24.50 -2.03
C HIS A 8 27.90 -23.94 -2.35
N CYS A 9 27.37 -24.20 -3.55
CA CYS A 9 26.12 -23.61 -4.03
C CYS A 9 24.87 -24.32 -3.50
N SER A 10 24.95 -25.63 -3.23
CA SER A 10 23.86 -26.47 -2.71
C SER A 10 23.71 -26.41 -1.18
N ARG A 11 24.68 -25.81 -0.48
CA ARG A 11 24.70 -25.77 0.98
C ARG A 11 23.49 -25.02 1.55
N ILE A 12 22.81 -25.65 2.50
CA ILE A 12 21.71 -25.05 3.24
C ILE A 12 22.27 -24.07 4.27
N VAL A 13 21.64 -22.91 4.38
CA VAL A 13 21.93 -21.87 5.37
C VAL A 13 20.68 -21.54 6.17
N LYS A 14 20.89 -21.15 7.43
CA LYS A 14 19.85 -20.67 8.33
C LYS A 14 19.99 -19.16 8.51
N LEU A 15 18.89 -18.44 8.37
CA LEU A 15 18.79 -17.01 8.59
C LEU A 15 17.80 -16.77 9.72
N ASP A 16 18.20 -16.03 10.73
CA ASP A 16 17.29 -15.49 11.74
C ASP A 16 16.96 -14.05 11.33
N VAL A 17 15.73 -13.83 10.87
CA VAL A 17 15.25 -12.51 10.46
C VAL A 17 14.29 -12.03 11.54
N GLY A 18 14.71 -11.06 12.35
CA GLY A 18 13.86 -10.46 13.39
C GLY A 18 13.28 -11.46 14.40
N GLY A 19 13.97 -12.58 14.67
CA GLY A 19 13.53 -13.65 15.58
C GLY A 19 12.84 -14.83 14.89
N LYS A 20 12.67 -14.80 13.57
CA LYS A 20 12.08 -15.91 12.80
C LYS A 20 13.13 -16.61 11.95
N ILE A 21 13.23 -17.92 12.13
CA ILE A 21 14.19 -18.75 11.41
C ILE A 21 13.68 -19.14 10.01
N PHE A 22 14.46 -18.80 9.00
CA PHE A 22 14.31 -19.22 7.61
C PHE A 22 15.45 -20.16 7.21
N LYS A 23 15.15 -21.12 6.33
CA LYS A 23 16.13 -22.05 5.75
C LYS A 23 16.06 -21.96 4.25
N THR A 24 17.22 -21.84 3.61
CA THR A 24 17.34 -21.76 2.15
C THR A 24 18.72 -22.21 1.69
N SER A 25 18.97 -22.30 0.38
CA SER A 25 20.29 -22.60 -0.17
C SER A 25 21.10 -21.34 -0.45
N ILE A 26 22.43 -21.46 -0.44
CA ILE A 26 23.32 -20.39 -0.93
C ILE A 26 22.96 -20.03 -2.37
N SER A 27 22.69 -21.02 -3.23
CA SER A 27 22.27 -20.79 -4.61
C SER A 27 21.08 -19.86 -4.74
N THR A 28 20.11 -19.93 -3.81
CA THR A 28 18.96 -19.01 -3.79
C THR A 28 19.41 -17.59 -3.45
N LEU A 29 20.23 -17.44 -2.41
CA LEU A 29 20.67 -16.13 -1.92
C LEU A 29 21.64 -15.43 -2.88
N THR A 30 22.32 -16.18 -3.74
CA THR A 30 23.27 -15.65 -4.72
C THR A 30 22.72 -15.55 -6.13
N LYS A 31 21.46 -15.93 -6.37
CA LYS A 31 20.85 -15.95 -7.71
C LYS A 31 20.69 -14.57 -8.32
N HIS A 32 20.33 -13.58 -7.50
CA HIS A 32 20.14 -12.19 -7.91
C HIS A 32 21.22 -11.30 -7.30
N ASP A 33 21.58 -10.25 -8.02
CA ASP A 33 22.44 -9.21 -7.45
C ASP A 33 21.71 -8.52 -6.31
N SER A 34 22.30 -8.56 -5.12
CA SER A 34 21.66 -8.15 -3.87
C SER A 34 22.68 -8.03 -2.73
N MET A 35 22.25 -7.40 -1.64
CA MET A 35 22.98 -7.42 -0.37
C MET A 35 23.23 -8.86 0.09
N LEU A 36 22.23 -9.75 -0.03
CA LEU A 36 22.34 -11.14 0.38
C LEU A 36 23.42 -11.87 -0.42
N LYS A 37 23.43 -11.74 -1.75
CA LYS A 37 24.52 -12.29 -2.57
C LYS A 37 25.88 -11.79 -2.10
N THR A 38 25.99 -10.49 -1.84
CA THR A 38 27.24 -9.89 -1.33
C THR A 38 27.66 -10.54 -0.01
N MET A 39 26.75 -10.75 0.94
CA MET A 39 27.06 -11.41 2.23
C MET A 39 27.61 -12.83 2.09
N PHE A 40 27.21 -13.57 1.05
CA PHE A 40 27.65 -14.97 0.85
C PHE A 40 28.79 -15.13 -0.15
N VAL A 41 28.98 -14.19 -1.07
CA VAL A 41 30.06 -14.21 -2.08
C VAL A 41 31.30 -13.46 -1.60
N THR A 42 31.13 -12.39 -0.82
CA THR A 42 32.26 -11.64 -0.28
C THR A 42 32.76 -12.25 1.02
N ARG A 43 34.05 -12.08 1.32
CA ARG A 43 34.67 -12.52 2.59
C ARG A 43 34.31 -11.59 3.77
N ILE A 44 33.24 -10.81 3.67
CA ILE A 44 32.81 -9.94 4.76
C ILE A 44 32.36 -10.85 5.91
N PRO A 45 32.93 -10.71 7.11
CA PRO A 45 32.54 -11.53 8.25
C PRO A 45 31.08 -11.27 8.61
N VAL A 46 30.23 -12.28 8.37
CA VAL A 46 28.84 -12.27 8.85
C VAL A 46 28.81 -12.92 10.22
N LYS A 47 28.28 -12.20 11.22
CA LYS A 47 28.13 -12.72 12.58
C LYS A 47 27.14 -13.89 12.57
N LYS A 48 27.56 -15.02 13.14
CA LYS A 48 26.73 -16.22 13.32
C LYS A 48 26.59 -16.55 14.79
N ASP A 49 25.48 -17.15 15.18
CA ASP A 49 25.31 -17.75 16.50
C ASP A 49 26.03 -19.12 16.59
N ASP A 50 25.92 -19.76 17.76
CA ASP A 50 26.55 -21.04 18.07
C ASP A 50 26.01 -22.18 17.18
N GLU A 51 24.80 -22.03 16.62
CA GLU A 51 24.15 -22.95 15.69
C GLU A 51 24.46 -22.64 14.20
N GLY A 52 25.28 -21.62 13.93
CA GLY A 52 25.67 -21.20 12.60
C GLY A 52 24.60 -20.41 11.83
N CYS A 53 23.57 -19.93 12.51
CA CYS A 53 22.52 -19.07 11.98
C CYS A 53 23.02 -17.63 11.79
N ILE A 54 22.64 -16.99 10.69
CA ILE A 54 22.98 -15.60 10.40
C ILE A 54 21.83 -14.71 10.84
N PHE A 55 22.09 -13.76 11.72
CA PHE A 55 21.08 -12.81 12.17
C PHE A 55 20.96 -11.61 11.21
N ILE A 56 19.72 -11.25 10.89
CA ILE A 56 19.33 -10.10 10.08
C ILE A 56 18.32 -9.30 10.90
N ASP A 57 18.69 -8.07 11.25
CA ASP A 57 17.88 -7.16 12.05
C ASP A 57 16.79 -6.47 11.20
N ARG A 58 15.87 -7.27 10.67
CA ARG A 58 14.74 -6.85 9.82
C ARG A 58 13.46 -7.54 10.24
N ASP A 59 12.34 -6.97 9.80
CA ASP A 59 11.03 -7.59 10.03
C ASP A 59 10.89 -8.89 9.21
N SER A 60 10.49 -9.96 9.88
CA SER A 60 10.29 -11.27 9.28
C SER A 60 9.01 -11.39 8.45
N GLN A 61 8.07 -10.45 8.60
CA GLN A 61 6.73 -10.53 8.02
C GLN A 61 6.77 -10.79 6.50
N HIS A 62 7.59 -10.01 5.78
CA HIS A 62 7.66 -10.06 4.31
C HIS A 62 8.86 -10.83 3.76
N PHE A 63 9.74 -11.35 4.63
CA PHE A 63 10.94 -12.04 4.19
C PHE A 63 10.66 -13.33 3.38
N ARG A 64 9.50 -13.97 3.60
CA ARG A 64 9.04 -15.08 2.75
C ARG A 64 8.92 -14.67 1.28
N LEU A 65 8.40 -13.47 1.02
CA LEU A 65 8.21 -12.95 -0.33
C LEU A 65 9.56 -12.66 -0.99
N ILE A 66 10.50 -12.07 -0.23
CA ILE A 66 11.89 -11.89 -0.65
C ILE A 66 12.52 -13.23 -1.08
N LEU A 67 12.36 -14.28 -0.28
CA LEU A 67 12.89 -15.61 -0.63
C LEU A 67 12.22 -16.21 -1.88
N ASN A 68 10.92 -16.02 -2.05
CA ASN A 68 10.22 -16.51 -3.24
C ASN A 68 10.71 -15.79 -4.50
N PHE A 69 10.86 -14.47 -4.44
CA PHE A 69 11.45 -13.69 -5.52
C PHE A 69 12.86 -14.20 -5.87
N LEU A 70 13.71 -14.43 -4.86
CA LEU A 70 15.06 -14.96 -5.07
C LEU A 70 15.10 -16.38 -5.65
N ARG A 71 14.05 -17.19 -5.46
CA ARG A 71 13.95 -18.55 -6.01
C ARG A 71 13.49 -18.53 -7.46
N ASP A 72 12.41 -17.80 -7.73
CA ASP A 72 11.67 -17.92 -8.98
C ASP A 72 11.99 -16.79 -9.96
N GLY A 73 12.58 -15.69 -9.48
CA GLY A 73 12.86 -14.47 -10.24
C GLY A 73 11.62 -13.59 -10.47
N GLN A 74 10.45 -14.06 -10.04
CA GLN A 74 9.17 -13.38 -10.14
C GLN A 74 8.30 -13.78 -8.94
N MET A 75 7.35 -12.93 -8.57
CA MET A 75 6.34 -13.25 -7.57
C MET A 75 5.09 -12.41 -7.77
N ALA A 76 3.94 -12.95 -7.40
CA ALA A 76 2.73 -12.15 -7.27
C ALA A 76 2.89 -11.21 -6.07
N LEU A 77 2.79 -9.90 -6.31
CA LEU A 77 2.75 -8.91 -5.25
C LEU A 77 1.44 -9.02 -4.46
N PRO A 78 1.44 -8.61 -3.19
CA PRO A 78 0.20 -8.48 -2.42
C PRO A 78 -0.82 -7.55 -3.10
N ASP A 79 -2.11 -7.77 -2.82
CA ASP A 79 -3.18 -6.92 -3.35
C ASP A 79 -3.21 -5.54 -2.69
N SER A 80 -2.81 -5.47 -1.42
CA SER A 80 -2.81 -4.23 -0.62
C SER A 80 -1.59 -3.37 -0.93
N ASP A 81 -1.82 -2.12 -1.35
CA ASP A 81 -0.75 -1.14 -1.56
C ASP A 81 0.12 -0.91 -0.32
N ARG A 82 -0.44 -1.05 0.89
CA ARG A 82 0.34 -0.98 2.13
C ARG A 82 1.32 -2.15 2.19
N GLU A 83 0.84 -3.37 1.97
CA GLU A 83 1.71 -4.56 1.97
C GLU A 83 2.75 -4.47 0.86
N VAL A 84 2.41 -3.94 -0.32
CA VAL A 84 3.38 -3.66 -1.39
C VAL A 84 4.42 -2.63 -0.94
N LYS A 85 4.04 -1.56 -0.23
CA LYS A 85 5.01 -0.59 0.34
C LYS A 85 5.91 -1.22 1.40
N GLU A 86 5.39 -2.13 2.22
CA GLU A 86 6.19 -2.86 3.20
C GLU A 86 7.18 -3.81 2.51
N VAL A 87 6.75 -4.52 1.46
CA VAL A 87 7.64 -5.34 0.59
C VAL A 87 8.69 -4.48 -0.10
N LEU A 88 8.32 -3.30 -0.62
CA LEU A 88 9.23 -2.34 -1.23
C LEU A 88 10.31 -1.88 -0.25
N ALA A 89 9.96 -1.65 1.02
CA ALA A 89 10.93 -1.28 2.05
C ALA A 89 11.98 -2.39 2.27
N GLU A 90 11.55 -3.65 2.32
CA GLU A 90 12.48 -4.80 2.41
C GLU A 90 13.29 -5.01 1.12
N ALA A 91 12.67 -4.86 -0.05
CA ALA A 91 13.35 -4.96 -1.34
C ALA A 91 14.49 -3.92 -1.46
N ARG A 92 14.24 -2.69 -1.00
CA ARG A 92 15.27 -1.63 -0.89
C ARG A 92 16.37 -1.98 0.10
N TYR A 93 16.02 -2.55 1.25
CA TYR A 93 17.03 -2.97 2.23
C TYR A 93 17.95 -4.05 1.68
N PHE A 94 17.39 -5.07 1.01
CA PHE A 94 18.16 -6.16 0.41
C PHE A 94 18.79 -5.81 -0.95
N LEU A 95 18.58 -4.59 -1.46
CA LEU A 95 19.08 -4.10 -2.75
C LEU A 95 18.64 -4.99 -3.92
N LEU A 96 17.35 -5.30 -3.98
CA LEU A 96 16.76 -6.13 -5.03
C LEU A 96 16.09 -5.25 -6.09
N ASP A 97 16.90 -4.61 -6.93
CA ASP A 97 16.43 -3.62 -7.93
C ASP A 97 15.23 -4.09 -8.77
N PRO A 98 15.19 -5.32 -9.33
CA PRO A 98 14.03 -5.71 -10.14
C PRO A 98 12.74 -5.88 -9.32
N LEU A 99 12.83 -6.18 -8.02
CA LEU A 99 11.67 -6.23 -7.13
C LEU A 99 11.24 -4.81 -6.69
N ILE A 100 12.19 -3.88 -6.56
CA ILE A 100 11.90 -2.47 -6.31
C ILE A 100 11.08 -1.90 -7.47
N GLU A 101 11.55 -2.09 -8.71
CA GLU A 101 10.86 -1.65 -9.93
C GLU A 101 9.45 -2.23 -10.01
N LEU A 102 9.30 -3.54 -9.77
CA LEU A 102 8.00 -4.20 -9.79
C LEU A 102 7.02 -3.63 -8.76
N CYS A 103 7.49 -3.31 -7.55
CA CYS A 103 6.66 -2.71 -6.51
C CYS A 103 6.27 -1.27 -6.85
N GLU A 104 7.20 -0.47 -7.37
CA GLU A 104 6.95 0.91 -7.78
C GLU A 104 5.95 0.97 -8.93
N GLU A 105 6.11 0.14 -9.97
CA GLU A 105 5.15 0.02 -11.07
C GLU A 105 3.74 -0.39 -10.58
N ARG A 106 3.66 -1.35 -9.63
CA ARG A 106 2.38 -1.76 -9.04
C ARG A 106 1.73 -0.65 -8.23
N LEU A 107 2.50 0.19 -7.56
CA LEU A 107 1.99 1.33 -6.78
C LEU A 107 1.59 2.50 -7.68
N GLU A 108 2.30 2.71 -8.80
CA GLU A 108 1.96 3.72 -9.80
C GLU A 108 0.69 3.34 -10.58
N THR A 109 0.54 2.07 -10.96
CA THR A 109 -0.68 1.56 -11.60
C THR A 109 -1.89 1.51 -10.66
N SER A 110 -1.67 1.55 -9.34
CA SER A 110 -2.73 1.71 -8.33
C SER A 110 -3.26 3.15 -8.24
N ILE A 111 -2.57 4.12 -8.84
CA ILE A 111 -3.08 5.49 -8.93
C ILE A 111 -4.27 5.47 -9.88
N SER A 112 -5.47 5.30 -9.32
CA SER A 112 -6.70 5.46 -10.08
C SER A 112 -6.69 6.85 -10.73
N PRO A 113 -6.96 6.97 -12.04
CA PRO A 113 -7.14 8.29 -12.66
C PRO A 113 -8.37 9.04 -12.10
N TYR A 114 -9.21 8.36 -11.32
CA TYR A 114 -10.51 8.85 -10.88
C TYR A 114 -10.53 9.27 -9.40
N TYR A 115 -9.64 8.74 -8.57
CA TYR A 115 -9.55 9.06 -7.14
C TYR A 115 -8.13 8.91 -6.59
N HIS A 116 -7.84 9.60 -5.49
CA HIS A 116 -6.55 9.54 -4.82
C HIS A 116 -6.66 8.81 -3.49
N VAL A 117 -5.67 7.99 -3.15
CA VAL A 117 -5.58 7.34 -1.83
C VAL A 117 -4.39 7.92 -1.09
N VAL A 118 -4.61 8.37 0.14
CA VAL A 118 -3.59 8.99 0.99
C VAL A 118 -3.66 8.43 2.41
N SER A 119 -2.54 8.51 3.13
CA SER A 119 -2.45 7.97 4.49
C SER A 119 -2.75 9.00 5.57
N THR A 120 -2.75 10.29 5.22
CA THR A 120 -2.99 11.38 6.18
C THR A 120 -3.86 12.50 5.63
N VAL A 121 -4.53 13.22 6.53
CA VAL A 121 -5.23 14.48 6.19
C VAL A 121 -4.29 15.53 5.59
N LEU A 122 -3.01 15.54 5.98
CA LEU A 122 -2.04 16.50 5.47
C LEU A 122 -1.74 16.26 3.98
N GLU A 123 -1.64 15.00 3.57
CA GLU A 123 -1.50 14.63 2.15
C GLU A 123 -2.76 14.96 1.36
N ALA A 124 -3.95 14.71 1.94
CA ALA A 124 -5.22 15.03 1.31
C ALA A 124 -5.32 16.52 0.93
N ARG A 125 -4.72 17.42 1.72
CA ARG A 125 -4.71 18.87 1.44
C ARG A 125 -4.14 19.20 0.06
N LYS A 126 -3.13 18.47 -0.41
CA LYS A 126 -2.54 18.69 -1.74
C LYS A 126 -3.61 18.58 -2.83
N TYR A 127 -4.45 17.55 -2.73
CA TYR A 127 -5.53 17.29 -3.68
C TYR A 127 -6.73 18.20 -3.49
N ILE A 128 -7.06 18.55 -2.24
CA ILE A 128 -8.14 19.50 -1.94
C ILE A 128 -7.88 20.86 -2.59
N PHE A 129 -6.64 21.35 -2.53
CA PHE A 129 -6.28 22.69 -3.03
C PHE A 129 -5.78 22.71 -4.47
N ALA A 130 -5.50 21.56 -5.09
CA ALA A 130 -4.97 21.48 -6.46
C ALA A 130 -6.06 21.47 -7.55
N THR A 131 -7.34 21.44 -7.18
CA THR A 131 -8.46 21.30 -8.14
C THR A 131 -9.54 22.34 -7.89
N GLU A 132 -10.16 22.82 -8.97
CA GLU A 132 -11.35 23.66 -8.92
C GLU A 132 -12.64 22.83 -8.78
N LYS A 133 -12.55 21.51 -9.00
CA LYS A 133 -13.68 20.61 -8.77
C LYS A 133 -13.99 20.51 -7.28
N PRO A 134 -15.26 20.29 -6.90
CA PRO A 134 -15.57 19.86 -5.55
C PRO A 134 -14.77 18.59 -5.21
N VAL A 135 -14.18 18.57 -4.02
CA VAL A 135 -13.41 17.43 -3.50
C VAL A 135 -14.17 16.77 -2.37
N VAL A 136 -14.36 15.47 -2.50
CA VAL A 136 -14.94 14.62 -1.47
C VAL A 136 -13.82 13.82 -0.84
N VAL A 137 -13.60 14.08 0.44
CA VAL A 137 -12.63 13.34 1.26
C VAL A 137 -13.38 12.30 2.06
N LEU A 138 -13.11 11.03 1.81
CA LEU A 138 -13.67 9.90 2.53
C LEU A 138 -12.64 9.42 3.55
N ARG A 139 -12.99 9.48 4.85
CA ARG A 139 -12.19 8.87 5.92
C ARG A 139 -12.82 7.54 6.26
N LEU A 140 -12.05 6.49 6.01
CA LEU A 140 -12.54 5.14 6.10
C LEU A 140 -11.83 4.42 7.25
N PRO A 141 -12.58 3.81 8.18
CA PRO A 141 -11.97 2.94 9.15
C PRO A 141 -11.34 1.77 8.41
N VAL A 142 -10.12 1.44 8.79
CA VAL A 142 -9.40 0.27 8.31
C VAL A 142 -9.39 -0.72 9.46
N TYR A 143 -10.05 -1.87 9.29
CA TYR A 143 -9.95 -2.94 10.28
C TYR A 143 -8.89 -3.93 9.86
N ILE A 144 -8.16 -4.45 10.85
CA ILE A 144 -7.17 -5.50 10.63
C ILE A 144 -7.90 -6.83 10.79
N ALA A 145 -8.02 -7.58 9.70
CA ALA A 145 -8.56 -8.93 9.73
C ALA A 145 -7.67 -9.85 10.58
N THR A 146 -8.21 -11.00 10.97
CA THR A 146 -7.51 -11.96 11.85
C THR A 146 -6.19 -12.49 11.29
N ASN A 147 -5.99 -12.36 9.97
CA ASN A 147 -4.77 -12.72 9.25
C ASN A 147 -3.75 -11.56 9.16
N GLY A 148 -4.02 -10.40 9.78
CA GLY A 148 -3.18 -9.21 9.71
C GLY A 148 -3.43 -8.32 8.49
N SER A 149 -4.29 -8.72 7.56
CA SER A 149 -4.61 -7.92 6.37
C SER A 149 -5.50 -6.75 6.73
N GLN A 150 -5.17 -5.57 6.20
CA GLN A 150 -6.05 -4.41 6.29
C GLN A 150 -7.22 -4.55 5.32
N CYS A 151 -8.44 -4.48 5.85
CA CYS A 151 -9.67 -4.54 5.07
C CYS A 151 -10.44 -3.23 5.19
N TYR A 152 -10.97 -2.78 4.06
CA TYR A 152 -11.83 -1.60 3.98
C TYR A 152 -13.29 -2.00 4.19
N TYR A 153 -14.10 -1.13 4.81
CA TYR A 153 -15.55 -1.31 4.94
C TYR A 153 -16.32 -1.17 3.61
N PHE A 154 -15.64 -1.04 2.46
CA PHE A 154 -16.30 -0.87 1.18
C PHE A 154 -15.64 -1.73 0.11
N SER A 155 -16.42 -2.09 -0.91
CA SER A 155 -15.91 -2.77 -2.10
C SER A 155 -15.12 -1.78 -2.95
N GLU A 156 -13.80 -2.00 -3.05
CA GLU A 156 -12.91 -1.18 -3.86
C GLU A 156 -13.34 -1.16 -5.34
N THR A 157 -13.80 -2.30 -5.86
CA THR A 157 -14.30 -2.43 -7.23
C THR A 157 -15.52 -1.55 -7.48
N LYS A 158 -16.53 -1.62 -6.61
CA LYS A 158 -17.73 -0.76 -6.71
C LYS A 158 -17.39 0.72 -6.62
N PHE A 159 -16.49 1.10 -5.70
CA PHE A 159 -16.10 2.50 -5.58
C PHE A 159 -15.30 2.99 -6.79
N ARG A 160 -14.47 2.12 -7.37
CA ARG A 160 -13.73 2.45 -8.59
C ARG A 160 -14.68 2.74 -9.75
N GLU A 161 -15.71 1.92 -9.95
CA GLU A 161 -16.77 2.15 -10.94
C GLU A 161 -17.52 3.46 -10.67
N PHE A 162 -17.85 3.74 -9.41
CA PHE A 162 -18.50 4.98 -9.01
C PHE A 162 -17.61 6.22 -9.28
N ALA A 163 -16.35 6.17 -8.87
CA ALA A 163 -15.39 7.24 -9.11
C ALA A 163 -15.20 7.47 -10.62
N GLU A 164 -15.11 6.40 -11.42
CA GLU A 164 -15.05 6.46 -12.87
C GLU A 164 -16.28 7.16 -13.48
N LEU A 165 -17.48 6.89 -12.97
CA LEU A 165 -18.70 7.53 -13.47
C LEU A 165 -18.74 9.04 -13.14
N HIS A 166 -18.15 9.46 -12.02
CA HIS A 166 -18.33 10.81 -11.46
C HIS A 166 -17.08 11.71 -11.44
N HIS A 167 -15.89 11.21 -11.82
CA HIS A 167 -14.62 11.95 -11.79
C HIS A 167 -14.61 13.28 -12.55
N LYS A 168 -15.52 13.45 -13.53
CA LYS A 168 -15.68 14.71 -14.27
C LYS A 168 -16.30 15.81 -13.41
N LEU A 169 -17.17 15.44 -12.47
CA LEU A 169 -17.94 16.39 -11.65
C LEU A 169 -17.27 16.64 -10.30
N VAL A 170 -16.67 15.61 -9.71
CA VAL A 170 -16.13 15.60 -8.35
C VAL A 170 -14.78 14.88 -8.35
N SER A 171 -13.84 15.37 -7.53
CA SER A 171 -12.59 14.66 -7.24
C SER A 171 -12.73 13.91 -5.91
N PHE A 172 -12.30 12.64 -5.88
CA PHE A 172 -12.38 11.82 -4.68
C PHE A 172 -11.00 11.62 -4.06
N VAL A 173 -10.93 11.71 -2.72
CA VAL A 173 -9.73 11.43 -1.93
C VAL A 173 -10.10 10.48 -0.80
N LEU A 174 -9.52 9.30 -0.78
CA LEU A 174 -9.65 8.31 0.28
C LEU A 174 -8.51 8.50 1.29
N ILE A 175 -8.86 8.61 2.58
CA ILE A 175 -7.91 8.61 3.68
C ILE A 175 -8.03 7.28 4.42
N THR A 176 -6.91 6.55 4.51
CA THR A 176 -6.82 5.22 5.11
C THR A 176 -5.98 5.27 6.38
N GLU A 177 -6.54 5.86 7.45
CA GLU A 177 -5.86 5.98 8.74
C GLU A 177 -5.95 4.66 9.54
N PRO A 178 -4.82 4.11 10.03
CA PRO A 178 -4.79 2.80 10.70
C PRO A 178 -5.40 2.79 12.12
N GLU A 179 -5.67 3.95 12.72
CA GLU A 179 -6.17 4.09 14.10
C GLU A 179 -7.57 4.72 14.17
N PHE A 180 -8.34 4.65 13.08
CA PHE A 180 -9.64 5.30 13.03
C PHE A 180 -10.70 4.48 13.80
N ASN A 181 -10.92 4.85 15.06
CA ASN A 181 -11.86 4.20 15.98
C ASN A 181 -13.28 4.80 15.91
N GLU A 182 -13.57 5.61 14.88
CA GLU A 182 -14.85 6.28 14.66
C GLU A 182 -15.60 5.73 13.44
N ASP A 183 -16.90 6.00 13.36
CA ASP A 183 -17.75 5.73 12.19
C ASP A 183 -17.13 6.38 10.93
N CYS A 184 -17.26 5.73 9.76
CA CYS A 184 -16.87 6.32 8.47
C CYS A 184 -17.46 7.73 8.33
N SER A 185 -16.66 8.68 7.86
CA SER A 185 -17.07 10.07 7.66
C SER A 185 -16.55 10.62 6.35
N TRP A 186 -17.32 11.50 5.71
CA TRP A 186 -16.84 12.24 4.56
C TRP A 186 -16.80 13.75 4.82
N THR A 187 -15.99 14.47 4.07
CA THR A 187 -15.93 15.93 4.11
C THR A 187 -15.91 16.48 2.70
N PHE A 188 -16.77 17.47 2.45
CA PHE A 188 -16.88 18.14 1.18
C PHE A 188 -16.12 19.47 1.18
N PHE A 189 -15.34 19.70 0.13
CA PHE A 189 -14.61 20.92 -0.10
C PHE A 189 -15.02 21.49 -1.45
N LEU A 190 -15.49 22.74 -1.49
CA LEU A 190 -15.81 23.47 -2.72
C LEU A 190 -15.16 24.85 -2.69
N LYS A 191 -14.21 25.09 -3.59
CA LYS A 191 -13.40 26.32 -3.62
C LYS A 191 -12.79 26.60 -2.23
N THR A 192 -12.93 27.81 -1.69
CA THR A 192 -12.45 28.23 -0.37
C THR A 192 -13.39 27.86 0.79
N LYS A 193 -14.56 27.26 0.50
CA LYS A 193 -15.54 26.88 1.52
C LYS A 193 -15.39 25.40 1.87
N LYS A 194 -15.01 25.15 3.13
CA LYS A 194 -15.10 23.82 3.75
C LYS A 194 -16.51 23.63 4.27
N ILE A 195 -17.21 22.60 3.80
CA ILE A 195 -18.52 22.24 4.31
C ILE A 195 -18.44 20.79 4.80
N THR A 196 -18.40 20.63 6.12
CA THR A 196 -18.34 19.30 6.73
C THR A 196 -19.75 18.75 6.91
N ALA A 197 -20.11 17.74 6.12
CA ALA A 197 -21.25 16.89 6.39
C ALA A 197 -20.75 15.63 7.11
N ARG A 198 -21.01 15.49 8.41
CA ARG A 198 -20.77 14.24 9.12
C ARG A 198 -21.95 13.31 8.87
N VAL A 199 -21.75 12.31 8.04
CA VAL A 199 -22.68 11.19 7.93
C VAL A 199 -22.03 10.02 8.62
N LYS A 200 -22.72 9.42 9.59
CA LYS A 200 -22.28 8.15 10.18
C LYS A 200 -22.36 7.10 9.08
N GLY A 201 -21.23 6.46 8.79
CA GLY A 201 -21.19 5.34 7.85
C GLY A 201 -22.29 4.32 8.16
N PRO A 202 -22.95 3.79 7.12
CA PRO A 202 -23.93 2.75 7.34
C PRO A 202 -23.29 1.47 7.88
N ALA A 203 -24.04 0.71 8.67
CA ALA A 203 -23.61 -0.61 9.16
C ALA A 203 -23.53 -1.68 8.07
N ASP A 204 -23.99 -1.38 6.84
CA ASP A 204 -24.08 -2.31 5.72
C ASP A 204 -23.53 -1.68 4.42
N ASN A 205 -22.76 -2.47 3.66
CA ASN A 205 -21.99 -2.05 2.49
C ASN A 205 -22.86 -1.54 1.31
N ASN A 206 -24.15 -1.88 1.29
CA ASN A 206 -25.10 -1.49 0.24
C ASN A 206 -25.59 -0.04 0.37
N LEU A 207 -25.49 0.57 1.55
CA LEU A 207 -25.95 1.93 1.81
C LEU A 207 -24.95 3.01 1.33
N LEU A 208 -23.74 2.62 0.91
CA LEU A 208 -22.75 3.54 0.32
C LEU A 208 -23.25 4.15 -1.00
N GLU A 209 -24.02 3.41 -1.79
CA GLU A 209 -24.60 3.90 -3.05
C GLU A 209 -25.69 4.98 -2.80
N ASP A 210 -26.54 4.78 -1.78
CA ASP A 210 -27.53 5.78 -1.34
C ASP A 210 -26.84 7.04 -0.80
N CYS A 211 -25.79 6.83 -0.02
CA CYS A 211 -24.91 7.86 0.50
C CYS A 211 -24.23 8.68 -0.62
N PHE A 212 -23.76 8.00 -1.67
CA PHE A 212 -23.18 8.62 -2.85
C PHE A 212 -24.19 9.38 -3.70
N THR A 213 -25.41 8.86 -3.81
CA THR A 213 -26.50 9.53 -4.53
C THR A 213 -26.90 10.80 -3.78
N GLN A 214 -27.07 10.73 -2.45
CA GLN A 214 -27.33 11.90 -1.62
C GLN A 214 -26.18 12.91 -1.71
N LEU A 215 -24.93 12.45 -1.68
CA LEU A 215 -23.76 13.30 -1.87
C LEU A 215 -23.80 14.04 -3.21
N LEU A 216 -24.14 13.34 -4.30
CA LEU A 216 -24.23 13.95 -5.64
C LEU A 216 -25.39 14.94 -5.75
N GLU A 217 -26.55 14.65 -5.14
CA GLU A 217 -27.67 15.60 -5.07
C GLU A 217 -27.28 16.84 -4.25
N ASP A 218 -26.65 16.67 -3.08
CA ASP A 218 -26.10 17.77 -2.29
C ASP A 218 -25.09 18.61 -3.10
N VAL A 219 -24.22 17.97 -3.89
CA VAL A 219 -23.28 18.67 -4.80
C VAL A 219 -24.04 19.48 -5.85
N LYS A 220 -25.07 18.89 -6.46
CA LYS A 220 -25.87 19.54 -7.52
C LYS A 220 -26.68 20.72 -6.98
N GLU A 221 -27.39 20.53 -5.85
CA GLU A 221 -28.15 21.59 -5.20
C GLU A 221 -27.25 22.77 -4.79
N ARG A 222 -26.11 22.49 -4.16
CA ARG A 222 -25.22 23.56 -3.66
C ARG A 222 -24.42 24.26 -4.76
N ARG A 223 -24.19 23.59 -5.89
CA ARG A 223 -23.71 24.27 -7.12
C ARG A 223 -24.73 25.29 -7.62
N ARG A 224 -26.03 24.97 -7.61
CA ARG A 224 -27.10 25.90 -7.99
C ARG A 224 -27.17 27.10 -7.04
N GLU A 225 -27.06 26.87 -5.74
CA GLU A 225 -27.06 27.96 -4.73
C GLU A 225 -25.86 28.90 -4.87
N SER A 226 -24.68 28.36 -5.20
CA SER A 226 -23.47 29.16 -5.40
C SER A 226 -23.55 30.05 -6.64
N SER A 227 -24.11 29.55 -7.76
CA SER A 227 -24.33 30.36 -8.96
C SER A 227 -25.35 31.48 -8.77
N VAL A 228 -26.37 31.27 -7.94
CA VAL A 228 -27.41 32.29 -7.67
C VAL A 228 -26.88 33.44 -6.78
N SER A 229 -25.80 33.20 -6.02
CA SER A 229 -25.17 34.22 -5.17
C SER A 229 -24.09 35.07 -5.85
N GLU A 230 -23.65 34.70 -7.06
CA GLU A 230 -22.69 35.49 -7.87
C GLU A 230 -23.42 36.49 -8.82
N ASP A 231 -24.74 36.36 -9.00
CA ASP A 231 -25.58 37.19 -9.90
C ASP A 231 -26.36 38.33 -9.18
N ASN A 232 -26.07 38.60 -7.90
CA ASN A 232 -26.69 39.67 -7.08
C ASN A 232 -25.61 40.58 -6.49
#